data_AF-A0A0N7H2M1-F1
#
_entry.id   AF-A0A0N7H2M1-F1
#
_cell.length_a   1.000
_cell.length_b   1.000
_cell.length_c   1.000
_cell.angle_alpha   90.00
_cell.angle_beta   90.00
_cell.angle_gamma   90.00
#
_symmetry.space_group_name_H-M   'P 1'
#
loop_
_entity.id
_entity.type
_entity.pdbx_description
1 polymer ?
#
loop_
_entity_poly.entity_id
_entity_poly.type
_entity_poly.pdbx_seq_one_letter_code
_entity_poly.pdbx_strand_id
1 'polypeptide(L)'
;MLEHLQALPGSLFIVLTTIVGFHAAIAIFEETISETTRAKIGHHLLVGDFRKGTRKVLEIYLSLNNTLFGKQILSLRSFGVSVILTSIWGACFMLNYGYTFPEFKNALYMIAQTPNLRSLATLAFFVVLLIDFLSISITRKIYRTTVAKGKKSFLLAAIADLSCSISLYYIGISIFKFSLSDQFFLSLADSLRIWFSPTEMTMGVQVVKDFDFSSGHYTDANTFEFDTPLETMVTYLFPEGVFFISSLMTSIWLWMYLLAYTAAWLMVRINKFKKVVLPHLNIDKKPLTTLTGVATAILMLCMIGSALLKLK
;
A
#
# COMPACT_ATOMS: atom_id res chain seq x y z
N MET A 1 18.04 -4.66 -21.05
CA MET A 1 17.69 -3.28 -21.44
C MET A 1 16.23 -3.17 -21.94
N LEU A 2 15.76 -4.08 -22.82
CA LEU A 2 14.36 -4.10 -23.28
C LEU A 2 13.34 -4.42 -22.17
N GLU A 3 13.64 -5.33 -21.25
CA GLU A 3 12.73 -5.73 -20.16
C GLU A 3 12.42 -4.59 -19.17
N HIS A 4 13.40 -3.72 -18.88
CA HIS A 4 13.19 -2.53 -18.04
C HIS A 4 12.36 -1.44 -18.75
N LEU A 5 12.43 -1.36 -20.08
CA LEU A 5 11.58 -0.48 -20.89
C LEU A 5 10.16 -1.03 -21.01
N GLN A 6 9.96 -2.36 -20.94
CA GLN A 6 8.64 -2.99 -20.95
C GLN A 6 7.89 -2.88 -19.61
N ALA A 7 8.60 -2.76 -18.48
CA ALA A 7 7.99 -2.55 -17.15
C ALA A 7 7.60 -1.08 -16.86
N LEU A 8 8.16 -0.12 -17.62
CA LEU A 8 7.91 1.31 -17.45
C LEU A 8 6.44 1.71 -17.72
N PRO A 9 5.79 1.23 -18.81
CA PRO A 9 4.39 1.54 -19.11
C PRO A 9 3.43 1.01 -18.05
N GLY A 10 3.65 -0.21 -17.53
CA GLY A 10 2.79 -0.81 -16.51
C GLY A 10 2.86 -0.07 -15.18
N SER A 11 4.07 0.24 -14.70
CA SER A 11 4.26 1.03 -13.47
C SER A 11 3.73 2.47 -13.60
N LEU A 12 3.93 3.12 -14.75
CA LEU A 12 3.31 4.43 -15.05
C LEU A 12 1.79 4.35 -15.10
N PHE A 13 1.22 3.29 -15.69
CA PHE A 13 -0.22 3.07 -15.73
C PHE A 13 -0.79 2.86 -14.33
N ILE A 14 -0.14 2.06 -13.46
CA ILE A 14 -0.51 1.90 -12.04
C ILE A 14 -0.59 3.25 -11.34
N VAL A 15 0.47 4.05 -11.47
CA VAL A 15 0.56 5.35 -10.80
C VAL A 15 -0.50 6.30 -11.37
N LEU A 16 -0.72 6.32 -12.68
CA LEU A 16 -1.74 7.15 -13.34
C LEU A 16 -3.17 6.75 -12.94
N THR A 17 -3.53 5.46 -12.96
CA THR A 17 -4.87 5.02 -12.55
C THR A 17 -5.13 5.30 -11.07
N THR A 18 -4.11 5.11 -10.24
CA THR A 18 -4.17 5.40 -8.79
C THR A 18 -4.35 6.90 -8.54
N ILE A 19 -3.59 7.73 -9.26
CA ILE A 19 -3.67 9.19 -9.24
C ILE A 19 -5.03 9.70 -9.71
N VAL A 20 -5.56 9.18 -10.82
CA VAL A 20 -6.83 9.61 -11.42
C VAL A 20 -8.00 9.22 -10.53
N GLY A 21 -8.04 7.97 -10.07
CA GLY A 21 -9.09 7.49 -9.17
C GLY A 21 -9.14 8.29 -7.86
N PHE A 22 -7.97 8.66 -7.33
CA PHE A 22 -7.90 9.50 -6.15
C PHE A 22 -8.26 10.95 -6.40
N HIS A 23 -7.84 11.54 -7.54
CA HIS A 23 -8.28 12.88 -7.94
C HIS A 23 -9.81 12.97 -7.96
N ALA A 24 -10.46 11.97 -8.55
CA ALA A 24 -11.92 11.89 -8.58
C ALA A 24 -12.52 11.79 -7.18
N ALA A 25 -11.98 10.91 -6.32
CA ALA A 25 -12.46 10.74 -4.94
C ALA A 25 -12.31 12.04 -4.12
N ILE A 26 -11.21 12.76 -4.28
CA ILE A 26 -10.96 14.03 -3.60
C ILE A 26 -11.84 15.15 -4.12
N ALA A 27 -12.07 15.21 -5.44
CA ALA A 27 -12.97 16.19 -6.02
C ALA A 27 -14.40 16.01 -5.49
N ILE A 28 -14.90 14.77 -5.48
CA ILE A 28 -16.20 14.42 -4.90
C ILE A 28 -16.26 14.80 -3.42
N PHE A 29 -15.20 14.50 -2.66
CA PHE A 29 -15.17 14.85 -1.24
C PHE A 29 -15.15 16.37 -1.02
N GLU A 30 -14.33 17.10 -1.77
CA GLU A 30 -14.23 18.55 -1.64
C GLU A 30 -15.56 19.25 -1.87
N GLU A 31 -16.40 18.71 -2.76
CA GLU A 31 -17.77 19.17 -3.00
C GLU A 31 -18.71 18.93 -1.80
N THR A 32 -18.42 17.96 -0.93
CA THR A 32 -19.17 17.73 0.32
C THR A 32 -18.78 18.67 1.46
N ILE A 33 -17.71 19.47 1.31
CA ILE A 33 -17.26 20.43 2.32
C ILE A 33 -17.91 21.80 2.09
N SER A 34 -18.42 22.42 3.16
CA SER A 34 -19.00 23.77 3.08
C SER A 34 -17.99 24.81 2.55
N GLU A 35 -18.48 25.77 1.76
CA GLU A 35 -17.64 26.81 1.15
C GLU A 35 -16.85 27.62 2.18
N THR A 36 -17.45 27.92 3.33
CA THR A 36 -16.80 28.62 4.45
C THR A 36 -15.62 27.83 5.01
N THR A 37 -15.71 26.50 5.03
CA THR A 37 -14.62 25.63 5.47
C THR A 37 -13.53 25.54 4.40
N ARG A 38 -13.91 25.42 3.12
CA ARG A 38 -12.95 25.44 1.98
C ARG A 38 -12.15 26.74 1.93
N ALA A 39 -12.80 27.89 2.06
CA ALA A 39 -12.15 29.20 2.08
C ALA A 39 -11.19 29.36 3.26
N LYS A 40 -11.56 28.87 4.46
CA LYS A 40 -10.66 28.84 5.63
C LYS A 40 -9.44 27.96 5.39
N ILE A 41 -9.62 26.81 4.73
CA ILE A 41 -8.52 25.91 4.36
C ILE A 41 -7.59 26.64 3.38
N GLY A 42 -8.12 27.19 2.28
CA GLY A 42 -7.34 27.97 1.30
C GLY A 42 -6.52 29.10 1.96
N HIS A 43 -7.15 29.90 2.82
CA HIS A 43 -6.47 30.99 3.53
C HIS A 43 -5.32 30.48 4.43
N HIS A 44 -5.53 29.40 5.18
CA HIS A 44 -4.48 28.83 6.03
C HIS A 44 -3.34 28.20 5.22
N LEU A 45 -3.64 27.64 4.04
CA LEU A 45 -2.64 27.08 3.14
C LEU A 45 -1.75 28.18 2.51
N LEU A 46 -2.32 29.36 2.24
CA LEU A 46 -1.64 30.46 1.54
C LEU A 46 -0.90 31.44 2.46
N VAL A 47 -1.38 31.67 3.68
CA VAL A 47 -0.89 32.78 4.54
C VAL A 47 -0.35 32.30 5.90
N GLY A 48 -0.60 31.04 6.27
CA GLY A 48 -0.32 30.52 7.61
C GLY A 48 1.14 30.12 7.91
N ASP A 49 1.46 30.05 9.21
CA ASP A 49 2.59 29.27 9.73
C ASP A 49 2.48 27.80 9.26
N PHE A 50 3.58 27.24 8.76
CA PHE A 50 3.65 25.85 8.28
C PHE A 50 3.07 24.84 9.27
N ARG A 51 3.33 25.05 10.57
CA ARG A 51 2.85 24.19 11.64
C ARG A 51 1.33 24.26 11.80
N LYS A 52 0.73 25.44 11.59
CA LYS A 52 -0.73 25.61 11.64
C LYS A 52 -1.39 25.01 10.42
N GLY A 53 -0.81 25.17 9.22
CA GLY A 53 -1.36 24.57 8.00
C GLY A 53 -1.23 23.05 7.96
N THR A 54 -0.09 22.47 8.36
CA THR A 54 0.06 20.99 8.48
C THR A 54 -0.95 20.40 9.46
N ARG A 55 -1.20 21.07 10.59
CA ARG A 55 -2.25 20.67 11.53
C ARG A 55 -3.65 20.71 10.88
N LYS A 56 -3.95 21.74 10.10
CA LYS A 56 -5.24 21.83 9.39
C LYS A 56 -5.41 20.71 8.37
N VAL A 57 -4.36 20.37 7.63
CA VAL A 57 -4.35 19.21 6.71
C VAL A 57 -4.64 17.91 7.46
N LEU A 58 -4.02 17.71 8.63
CA LEU A 58 -4.31 16.55 9.49
C LEU A 58 -5.76 16.51 9.98
N GLU A 59 -6.32 17.64 10.40
CA GLU A 59 -7.72 17.73 10.83
C GLU A 59 -8.67 17.35 9.70
N ILE A 60 -8.40 17.82 8.47
CA ILE A 60 -9.18 17.46 7.27
C ILE A 60 -9.05 15.96 6.99
N TYR A 61 -7.82 15.42 7.00
CA TYR A 61 -7.57 14.01 6.78
C TYR A 61 -8.27 13.11 7.81
N LEU A 62 -8.25 13.51 9.09
CA LEU A 62 -8.99 12.81 10.14
C LEU A 62 -10.50 12.92 9.94
N SER A 63 -11.01 14.06 9.52
CA SER A 63 -12.43 14.25 9.20
C SER A 63 -12.88 13.35 8.06
N LEU A 64 -12.08 13.29 6.99
CA LEU A 64 -12.22 12.35 5.86
C LEU A 64 -12.31 10.91 6.34
N ASN A 65 -11.30 10.46 7.10
CA ASN A 65 -11.25 9.11 7.62
C ASN A 65 -12.43 8.81 8.55
N ASN A 66 -12.84 9.75 9.38
CA ASN A 66 -14.00 9.57 10.26
C ASN A 66 -15.32 9.53 9.51
N THR A 67 -15.42 10.21 8.36
CA THR A 67 -16.60 10.16 7.50
C THR A 67 -16.68 8.82 6.79
N LEU A 68 -15.56 8.27 6.33
CA LEU A 68 -15.51 6.99 5.64
C LEU A 68 -15.64 5.81 6.61
N PHE A 69 -14.70 5.69 7.55
CA PHE A 69 -14.59 4.57 8.51
C PHE A 69 -15.48 4.73 9.76
N GLY A 70 -16.12 5.88 9.96
CA GLY A 70 -16.90 6.19 11.17
C GLY A 70 -16.08 6.82 12.29
N LYS A 71 -16.73 7.31 13.35
CA LYS A 71 -16.06 8.03 14.47
C LYS A 71 -15.29 7.11 15.42
N GLN A 72 -15.65 5.85 15.54
CA GLN A 72 -14.93 4.89 16.38
C GLN A 72 -13.70 4.35 15.63
N ILE A 73 -12.59 4.10 16.34
CA ILE A 73 -11.36 3.55 15.74
C ILE A 73 -11.64 2.10 15.35
N LEU A 74 -12.06 1.30 16.33
CA LEU A 74 -12.50 -0.08 16.14
C LEU A 74 -14.03 -0.09 16.07
N SER A 75 -14.57 -0.51 14.93
CA SER A 75 -16.01 -0.66 14.70
C SER A 75 -16.24 -1.61 13.53
N LEU A 76 -17.42 -2.23 13.46
CA LEU A 76 -17.76 -3.11 12.34
C LEU A 76 -17.75 -2.34 11.00
N ARG A 77 -18.16 -1.06 11.03
CA ARG A 77 -18.09 -0.17 9.86
C ARG A 77 -16.64 0.04 9.41
N SER A 78 -15.73 0.36 10.33
CA SER A 78 -14.33 0.58 9.96
C SER A 78 -13.67 -0.70 9.43
N PHE A 79 -14.03 -1.86 9.98
CA PHE A 79 -13.62 -3.15 9.44
C PHE A 79 -14.15 -3.38 8.03
N GLY A 80 -15.46 -3.22 7.81
CA GLY A 80 -16.07 -3.43 6.48
C GLY A 80 -15.49 -2.50 5.41
N VAL A 81 -15.29 -1.22 5.72
CA VAL A 81 -14.64 -0.26 4.81
C VAL A 81 -13.21 -0.65 4.52
N SER A 82 -12.45 -1.09 5.53
CA SER A 82 -11.07 -1.59 5.34
C SER A 82 -11.04 -2.77 4.37
N VAL A 83 -11.93 -3.75 4.57
CA VAL A 83 -12.03 -4.93 3.71
C VAL A 83 -12.33 -4.54 2.27
N ILE A 84 -13.30 -3.64 2.06
CA ILE A 84 -13.67 -3.16 0.72
C ILE A 84 -12.46 -2.47 0.07
N LEU A 85 -11.79 -1.56 0.76
CA LEU A 85 -10.65 -0.83 0.21
C LEU A 85 -9.48 -1.75 -0.12
N THR A 86 -9.08 -2.63 0.79
CA THR A 86 -8.00 -3.61 0.55
C THR A 86 -8.34 -4.53 -0.63
N SER A 87 -9.59 -4.97 -0.74
CA SER A 87 -10.03 -5.82 -1.84
C SER A 87 -10.00 -5.08 -3.18
N ILE A 88 -10.49 -3.83 -3.23
CA ILE A 88 -10.46 -3.01 -4.44
C ILE A 88 -9.02 -2.76 -4.87
N TRP A 89 -8.15 -2.33 -3.97
CA TRP A 89 -6.74 -2.08 -4.28
C TRP A 89 -6.03 -3.35 -4.72
N GLY A 90 -6.19 -4.44 -3.97
CA GLY A 90 -5.65 -5.75 -4.33
C GLY A 90 -6.09 -6.18 -5.73
N ALA A 91 -7.39 -6.07 -6.06
CA ALA A 91 -7.91 -6.38 -7.38
C ALA A 91 -7.32 -5.49 -8.48
N CYS A 92 -7.25 -4.17 -8.26
CA CYS A 92 -6.63 -3.24 -9.21
C CYS A 92 -5.17 -3.58 -9.49
N PHE A 93 -4.37 -3.84 -8.44
CA PHE A 93 -2.97 -4.21 -8.61
C PHE A 93 -2.83 -5.59 -9.27
N MET A 94 -3.60 -6.60 -8.85
CA MET A 94 -3.55 -7.93 -9.46
C MET A 94 -3.91 -7.91 -10.96
N LEU A 95 -4.96 -7.18 -11.35
CA LEU A 95 -5.33 -7.03 -12.77
C LEU A 95 -4.23 -6.33 -13.57
N ASN A 96 -3.60 -5.32 -12.98
CA ASN A 96 -2.56 -4.55 -13.64
C ASN A 96 -1.27 -5.37 -13.82
N TYR A 97 -0.79 -6.00 -12.75
CA TYR A 97 0.39 -6.87 -12.83
C TYR A 97 0.11 -8.10 -13.70
N GLY A 98 -1.10 -8.65 -13.68
CA GLY A 98 -1.50 -9.75 -14.56
C GLY A 98 -1.60 -9.35 -16.04
N TYR A 99 -1.90 -8.09 -16.35
CA TYR A 99 -1.85 -7.59 -17.73
C TYR A 99 -0.42 -7.32 -18.19
N THR A 100 0.42 -6.76 -17.31
CA THR A 100 1.78 -6.32 -17.64
C THR A 100 2.78 -7.48 -17.67
N PHE A 101 2.63 -8.47 -16.79
CA PHE A 101 3.61 -9.54 -16.57
C PHE A 101 2.97 -10.92 -16.76
N PRO A 102 3.30 -11.64 -17.86
CA PRO A 102 2.73 -12.95 -18.16
C PRO A 102 2.97 -14.00 -17.06
N GLU A 103 4.14 -13.99 -16.42
CA GLU A 103 4.49 -14.91 -15.33
C GLU A 103 3.55 -14.74 -14.12
N PHE A 104 3.27 -13.48 -13.74
CA PHE A 104 2.34 -13.15 -12.67
C PHE A 104 0.92 -13.63 -13.00
N LYS A 105 0.48 -13.45 -14.25
CA LYS A 105 -0.81 -13.96 -14.74
C LYS A 105 -0.90 -15.48 -14.63
N ASN A 106 0.14 -16.19 -15.05
CA ASN A 106 0.20 -17.65 -14.99
C ASN A 106 0.14 -18.12 -13.53
N ALA A 107 0.87 -17.47 -12.63
CA ALA A 107 0.81 -17.78 -11.20
C ALA A 107 -0.60 -17.55 -10.61
N LEU A 108 -1.28 -16.45 -10.94
CA LEU A 108 -2.67 -16.25 -10.53
C LEU A 108 -3.60 -17.34 -11.07
N TYR A 109 -3.41 -17.76 -12.32
CA TYR A 109 -4.18 -18.86 -12.91
C TYR A 109 -3.94 -20.18 -12.16
N MET A 110 -2.70 -20.49 -11.79
CA MET A 110 -2.36 -21.67 -10.99
C MET A 110 -3.03 -21.63 -9.61
N ILE A 111 -3.01 -20.48 -8.92
CA ILE A 111 -3.73 -20.31 -7.65
C ILE A 111 -5.23 -20.60 -7.83
N ALA A 112 -5.84 -20.12 -8.92
CA ALA A 112 -7.26 -20.30 -9.17
C ALA A 112 -7.65 -21.76 -9.48
N GLN A 113 -6.82 -22.46 -10.26
CA GLN A 113 -7.08 -23.82 -10.72
C GLN A 113 -6.77 -24.90 -9.67
N THR A 114 -5.78 -24.68 -8.80
CA THR A 114 -5.34 -25.67 -7.81
C THR A 114 -6.04 -25.43 -6.46
N PRO A 115 -6.94 -26.33 -5.99
CA PRO A 115 -7.73 -26.08 -4.78
C PRO A 115 -6.90 -25.79 -3.52
N ASN A 116 -5.77 -26.49 -3.33
CA ASN A 116 -4.90 -26.30 -2.17
C ASN A 116 -4.20 -24.93 -2.20
N LEU A 117 -3.74 -24.48 -3.38
CA LEU A 117 -3.16 -23.14 -3.54
C LEU A 117 -4.22 -22.08 -3.27
N ARG A 118 -5.44 -22.29 -3.80
CA ARG A 118 -6.57 -21.38 -3.61
C ARG A 118 -6.93 -21.23 -2.13
N SER A 119 -6.99 -22.32 -1.36
CA SER A 119 -7.32 -22.26 0.07
C SER A 119 -6.23 -21.53 0.86
N LEU A 120 -4.96 -21.81 0.60
CA LEU A 120 -3.84 -21.12 1.26
C LEU A 120 -3.78 -19.64 0.91
N ALA A 121 -3.96 -19.28 -0.36
CA ALA A 121 -4.02 -17.90 -0.81
C ALA A 121 -5.22 -17.15 -0.20
N THR A 122 -6.37 -17.83 -0.05
CA THR A 122 -7.56 -17.25 0.61
C THR A 122 -7.29 -16.98 2.09
N LEU A 123 -6.64 -17.92 2.78
CA LEU A 123 -6.26 -17.75 4.19
C LEU A 123 -5.25 -16.60 4.37
N ALA A 124 -4.24 -16.54 3.51
CA ALA A 124 -3.27 -15.45 3.47
C ALA A 124 -3.95 -14.09 3.23
N PHE A 125 -4.93 -14.05 2.32
CA PHE A 125 -5.72 -12.85 2.07
C PHE A 125 -6.51 -12.42 3.32
N PHE A 126 -7.14 -13.34 4.05
CA PHE A 126 -7.81 -13.00 5.32
C PHE A 126 -6.84 -12.42 6.36
N VAL A 127 -5.61 -12.94 6.43
CA VAL A 127 -4.56 -12.36 7.28
C VAL A 127 -4.23 -10.93 6.87
N VAL A 128 -4.07 -10.67 5.57
CA VAL A 128 -3.86 -9.31 5.03
C VAL A 128 -5.01 -8.37 5.41
N LEU A 129 -6.27 -8.80 5.29
CA LEU A 129 -7.43 -7.99 5.66
C LEU A 129 -7.38 -7.57 7.14
N LEU A 130 -6.95 -8.47 8.02
CA LEU A 130 -6.77 -8.18 9.45
C LEU A 130 -5.61 -7.22 9.70
N ILE A 131 -4.47 -7.43 9.03
CA ILE A 131 -3.30 -6.54 9.10
C ILE A 131 -3.68 -5.13 8.68
N ASP A 132 -4.36 -4.96 7.56
CA ASP A 132 -4.75 -3.66 7.02
C ASP A 132 -5.73 -2.94 7.95
N PHE A 133 -6.70 -3.66 8.51
CA PHE A 133 -7.62 -3.09 9.50
C PHE A 133 -6.88 -2.59 10.75
N LEU A 134 -5.91 -3.36 11.25
CA LEU A 134 -5.07 -2.97 12.39
C LEU A 134 -4.16 -1.78 12.05
N SER A 135 -3.55 -1.78 10.87
CA SER A 135 -2.73 -0.69 10.35
C SER A 135 -3.53 0.61 10.31
N ILE A 136 -4.68 0.63 9.63
CA ILE A 136 -5.57 1.82 9.56
C ILE A 136 -6.01 2.27 10.96
N SER A 137 -6.30 1.33 11.86
CA SER A 137 -6.67 1.65 13.24
C SER A 137 -5.56 2.38 13.99
N ILE A 138 -4.31 1.95 13.78
CA ILE A 138 -3.11 2.57 14.35
C ILE A 138 -2.84 3.94 13.72
N THR A 139 -2.91 4.05 12.39
CA THR A 139 -2.85 5.32 11.64
C THR A 139 -3.80 6.35 12.24
N ARG A 140 -5.08 5.98 12.40
CA ARG A 140 -6.12 6.85 12.98
C ARG A 140 -5.80 7.23 14.43
N LYS A 141 -5.24 6.32 15.23
CA LYS A 141 -4.83 6.59 16.62
C LYS A 141 -3.64 7.55 16.68
N ILE A 142 -2.61 7.35 15.84
CA ILE A 142 -1.42 8.21 15.76
C ILE A 142 -1.84 9.65 15.44
N TYR A 143 -2.65 9.85 14.41
CA TYR A 143 -3.04 11.20 13.98
C TYR A 143 -3.99 11.89 14.95
N ARG A 144 -4.96 11.18 15.54
CA ARG A 144 -5.80 11.75 16.62
C ARG A 144 -4.97 12.24 17.79
N THR A 145 -3.99 11.43 18.21
CA THR A 145 -3.09 11.79 19.32
C THR A 145 -2.22 12.99 18.96
N THR A 146 -1.77 13.07 17.72
CA THR A 146 -0.93 14.16 17.21
C THR A 146 -1.68 15.48 17.19
N VAL A 147 -2.93 15.48 16.69
CA VAL A 147 -3.79 16.67 16.68
C VAL A 147 -4.17 17.10 18.10
N ALA A 148 -4.50 16.16 18.98
CA ALA A 148 -4.89 16.46 20.36
C ALA A 148 -3.74 17.05 21.19
N LYS A 149 -2.53 16.49 21.10
CA LYS A 149 -1.39 16.93 21.93
C LYS A 149 -0.72 18.21 21.43
N GLY A 150 -0.99 18.66 20.19
CA GLY A 150 -0.55 19.95 19.62
C GLY A 150 0.96 20.21 19.52
N LYS A 151 1.81 19.40 20.16
CA LYS A 151 3.26 19.58 20.31
C LYS A 151 4.11 18.62 19.48
N LYS A 152 3.55 17.50 19.00
CA LYS A 152 4.33 16.52 18.20
C LYS A 152 4.51 17.03 16.77
N SER A 153 5.74 16.93 16.26
CA SER A 153 6.05 17.20 14.85
C SER A 153 5.27 16.22 13.97
N PHE A 154 4.59 16.76 12.95
CA PHE A 154 3.88 15.97 11.94
C PHE A 154 4.78 14.88 11.34
N LEU A 155 6.04 15.23 11.07
CA LEU A 155 7.00 14.32 10.44
C LEU A 155 7.21 13.06 11.29
N LEU A 156 7.27 13.22 12.62
CA LEU A 156 7.40 12.09 13.54
C LEU A 156 6.15 11.20 13.53
N ALA A 157 4.96 11.79 13.40
CA ALA A 157 3.71 11.03 13.31
C ALA A 157 3.66 10.23 12.00
N ALA A 158 4.11 10.82 10.89
CA ALA A 158 4.17 10.16 9.60
C ALA A 158 5.20 9.01 9.59
N ILE A 159 6.42 9.25 10.09
CA ILE A 159 7.44 8.20 10.22
C ILE A 159 6.92 7.06 11.09
N ALA A 160 6.30 7.37 12.24
CA ALA A 160 5.73 6.37 13.12
C ALA A 160 4.62 5.54 12.43
N ASP A 161 3.75 6.19 11.66
CA ASP A 161 2.69 5.51 10.89
C ASP A 161 3.29 4.51 9.89
N LEU A 162 4.22 4.97 9.05
CA LEU A 162 4.87 4.13 8.04
C LEU A 162 5.62 2.95 8.69
N SER A 163 6.42 3.22 9.72
CA SER A 163 7.17 2.17 10.43
C SER A 163 6.23 1.15 11.07
N CYS A 164 5.13 1.60 11.68
CA CYS A 164 4.11 0.70 12.24
C CYS A 164 3.46 -0.15 11.16
N SER A 165 3.05 0.43 10.02
CA SER A 165 2.41 -0.32 8.93
C SER A 165 3.35 -1.38 8.33
N ILE A 166 4.61 -1.03 8.07
CA ILE A 166 5.62 -1.99 7.59
C ILE A 166 5.84 -3.12 8.61
N SER A 167 5.96 -2.76 9.89
CA SER A 167 6.21 -3.74 10.95
C SER A 167 5.02 -4.68 11.14
N LEU A 168 3.79 -4.17 11.07
CA LEU A 168 2.56 -4.97 11.15
C LEU A 168 2.44 -5.96 10.01
N TYR A 169 2.71 -5.51 8.78
CA TYR A 169 2.68 -6.38 7.62
C TYR A 169 3.73 -7.49 7.74
N TYR A 170 4.96 -7.12 8.09
CA TYR A 170 6.04 -8.07 8.28
C TYR A 170 5.75 -9.09 9.36
N ILE A 171 5.35 -8.65 10.55
CA ILE A 171 5.03 -9.56 11.66
C ILE A 171 3.83 -10.44 11.30
N GLY A 172 2.77 -9.88 10.72
CA GLY A 172 1.54 -10.62 10.41
C GLY A 172 1.75 -11.71 9.36
N ILE A 173 2.40 -11.40 8.23
CA ILE A 173 2.72 -12.39 7.19
C ILE A 173 3.75 -13.40 7.69
N SER A 174 4.73 -12.97 8.47
CA SER A 174 5.73 -13.86 9.07
C SER A 174 5.11 -14.90 9.99
N ILE A 175 4.21 -14.49 10.89
CA ILE A 175 3.47 -15.40 11.78
C ILE A 175 2.62 -16.37 10.96
N PHE A 176 1.96 -15.88 9.91
CA PHE A 176 1.16 -16.72 9.02
C PHE A 176 2.02 -17.80 8.33
N LYS A 177 3.17 -17.43 7.75
CA LYS A 177 4.09 -18.39 7.12
C LYS A 177 4.66 -19.40 8.11
N PHE A 178 5.02 -18.93 9.30
CA PHE A 178 5.50 -19.78 10.37
C PHE A 178 4.46 -20.86 10.73
N SER A 179 3.18 -20.49 10.82
CA SER A 179 2.09 -21.44 11.08
C SER A 179 1.87 -22.50 10.00
N LEU A 180 2.40 -22.27 8.78
CA LEU A 180 2.23 -23.19 7.65
C LEU A 180 3.39 -24.18 7.49
N SER A 181 4.64 -23.74 7.69
CA SER A 181 5.79 -24.48 7.15
C SER A 181 6.94 -24.73 8.12
N ASP A 182 6.87 -24.29 9.39
CA ASP A 182 7.94 -24.36 10.39
C ASP A 182 9.33 -23.82 9.91
N GLN A 183 9.40 -23.22 8.72
CA GLN A 183 10.62 -22.68 8.12
C GLN A 183 10.87 -21.22 8.52
N PHE A 184 12.16 -20.84 8.41
CA PHE A 184 12.74 -19.60 8.91
C PHE A 184 12.10 -18.31 8.38
N PHE A 185 12.07 -17.30 9.24
CA PHE A 185 11.76 -15.91 8.89
C PHE A 185 12.80 -15.38 7.90
N LEU A 186 12.35 -14.93 6.71
CA LEU A 186 13.15 -14.03 5.90
C LEU A 186 13.44 -12.77 6.72
N SER A 187 14.65 -12.21 6.58
CA SER A 187 14.95 -10.93 7.23
C SER A 187 13.99 -9.84 6.72
N LEU A 188 13.78 -8.78 7.50
CA LEU A 188 12.97 -7.63 7.06
C LEU A 188 13.51 -7.03 5.75
N ALA A 189 14.84 -6.99 5.58
CA ALA A 189 15.47 -6.45 4.39
C ALA A 189 15.15 -7.30 3.14
N ASP A 190 15.25 -8.63 3.26
CA ASP A 190 14.95 -9.56 2.17
C ASP A 190 13.46 -9.53 1.84
N SER A 191 12.61 -9.48 2.86
CA SER A 191 11.16 -9.37 2.69
C SER A 191 10.77 -8.09 1.96
N LEU A 192 11.34 -6.95 2.35
CA LEU A 192 11.10 -5.68 1.66
C LEU A 192 11.58 -5.73 0.21
N ARG A 193 12.75 -6.32 -0.06
CA ARG A 193 13.27 -6.48 -1.43
C ARG A 193 12.29 -7.25 -2.31
N ILE A 194 11.77 -8.37 -1.81
CA ILE A 194 10.77 -9.19 -2.52
C ILE A 194 9.47 -8.42 -2.69
N TRP A 195 8.96 -7.76 -1.64
CA TRP A 195 7.69 -7.04 -1.74
C TRP A 195 7.73 -5.80 -2.64
N PHE A 196 8.90 -5.17 -2.79
CA PHE A 196 9.13 -4.11 -3.78
C PHE A 196 9.40 -4.64 -5.19
N SER A 197 9.47 -5.95 -5.38
CA SER A 197 9.51 -6.66 -6.67
C SER A 197 8.14 -7.31 -6.93
N PRO A 198 7.11 -6.54 -7.34
CA PRO A 198 5.73 -7.03 -7.40
C PRO A 198 5.49 -8.15 -8.43
N THR A 199 6.47 -8.42 -9.30
CA THR A 199 6.49 -9.55 -10.23
C THR A 199 6.85 -10.87 -9.55
N GLU A 200 7.56 -10.82 -8.43
CA GLU A 200 7.95 -12.00 -7.67
C GLU A 200 6.77 -12.46 -6.81
N MET A 201 6.25 -13.64 -7.12
CA MET A 201 5.34 -14.34 -6.21
C MET A 201 6.18 -14.95 -5.10
N THR A 202 5.83 -14.66 -3.84
CA THR A 202 6.51 -15.32 -2.75
C THR A 202 6.06 -16.78 -2.72
N MET A 203 7.02 -17.68 -2.95
CA MET A 203 6.82 -19.12 -2.88
C MET A 203 7.36 -19.66 -1.57
N GLY A 204 6.55 -20.42 -0.84
CA GLY A 204 7.01 -21.20 0.30
C GLY A 204 6.89 -22.67 -0.06
N VAL A 205 7.99 -23.41 -0.03
CA VAL A 205 7.96 -24.85 -0.33
C VAL A 205 7.94 -25.58 1.00
N GLN A 206 6.79 -26.17 1.35
CA GLN A 206 6.73 -27.15 2.42
C GLN A 206 6.84 -28.53 1.80
N VAL A 207 7.88 -29.27 2.18
CA VAL A 207 7.99 -30.69 1.86
C VAL A 207 7.12 -31.45 2.87
N VAL A 208 5.91 -31.80 2.49
CA VAL A 208 5.12 -32.81 3.21
C VAL A 208 5.75 -34.16 2.90
N LYS A 209 6.24 -34.84 3.93
CA LYS A 209 6.64 -36.24 3.83
C LYS A 209 5.36 -37.08 3.72
N ASP A 210 4.81 -37.24 2.52
CA ASP A 210 3.78 -38.26 2.32
C ASP A 210 4.44 -39.63 2.17
N PHE A 211 3.86 -40.61 2.87
CA PHE A 211 4.25 -42.01 2.77
C PHE A 211 3.55 -42.65 1.57
N ASP A 212 4.21 -42.66 0.42
CA ASP A 212 3.84 -43.55 -0.69
C ASP A 212 4.53 -44.90 -0.50
N PHE A 213 3.80 -45.89 0.02
CA PHE A 213 4.31 -47.25 0.23
C PHE A 213 4.75 -47.95 -1.08
N SER A 214 4.39 -47.44 -2.26
CA SER A 214 4.81 -48.06 -3.53
C SER A 214 6.29 -47.86 -3.86
N SER A 215 6.96 -46.87 -3.24
CA SER A 215 8.38 -46.58 -3.46
C SER A 215 9.28 -47.01 -2.29
N GLY A 216 8.73 -47.72 -1.30
CA GLY A 216 9.51 -48.33 -0.23
C GLY A 216 9.87 -49.78 -0.56
N HIS A 217 10.96 -50.26 0.01
CA HIS A 217 11.37 -51.65 -0.10
C HIS A 217 11.53 -52.25 1.30
N TYR A 218 11.31 -53.56 1.42
CA TYR A 218 11.62 -54.29 2.65
C TYR A 218 13.10 -54.61 2.69
N THR A 219 13.77 -54.35 3.80
CA THR A 219 15.13 -54.84 4.05
C THR A 219 15.11 -56.28 4.58
N ASP A 220 16.26 -56.93 4.54
CA ASP A 220 16.47 -58.31 5.05
C ASP A 220 16.12 -58.47 6.55
N ALA A 221 15.98 -57.36 7.29
CA ALA A 221 15.57 -57.33 8.69
C ALA A 221 14.05 -57.13 8.90
N ASN A 222 13.23 -57.24 7.85
CA ASN A 222 11.79 -56.93 7.88
C ASN A 222 11.46 -55.47 8.25
N THR A 223 12.41 -54.53 8.13
CA THR A 223 12.15 -53.10 8.24
C THR A 223 11.78 -52.53 6.87
N PHE A 224 10.76 -51.67 6.81
CA PHE A 224 10.32 -51.02 5.58
C PHE A 224 11.07 -49.69 5.44
N GLU A 225 11.91 -49.57 4.41
CA GLU A 225 12.80 -48.43 4.19
C GLU A 225 12.52 -47.77 2.83
N PHE A 226 12.87 -46.49 2.72
CA PHE A 226 12.71 -45.69 1.49
C PHE A 226 14.08 -45.23 1.02
N ASP A 227 14.41 -45.47 -0.25
CA ASP A 227 15.70 -45.07 -0.87
C ASP A 227 15.85 -43.56 -1.02
N THR A 228 14.73 -42.85 -1.15
CA THR A 228 14.69 -41.39 -1.28
C THR A 228 13.56 -40.85 -0.40
N PRO A 229 13.80 -39.79 0.41
CA PRO A 229 12.71 -39.12 1.11
C PRO A 229 11.70 -38.60 0.08
N LEU A 230 10.45 -39.05 0.16
CA LEU A 230 9.36 -38.56 -0.68
C LEU A 230 9.04 -37.12 -0.31
N GLU A 231 9.23 -36.22 -1.27
CA GLU A 231 9.00 -34.79 -1.10
C GLU A 231 7.70 -34.36 -1.78
N THR A 232 6.58 -34.35 -1.06
CA THR A 232 5.34 -33.75 -1.58
C THR A 232 5.38 -32.24 -1.32
N MET A 233 5.59 -31.45 -2.37
CA MET A 233 5.69 -30.00 -2.26
C MET A 233 4.31 -29.34 -2.06
N VAL A 234 3.97 -28.98 -0.83
CA VAL A 234 2.94 -27.96 -0.58
C VAL A 234 3.57 -26.60 -0.91
N THR A 235 3.25 -26.10 -2.09
CA THR A 235 3.71 -24.78 -2.53
C THR A 235 2.75 -23.73 -1.98
N TYR A 236 3.18 -22.89 -1.05
CA TYR A 236 2.54 -21.59 -0.82
C TYR A 236 2.83 -20.70 -2.03
N LEU A 237 1.79 -20.10 -2.61
CA LEU A 237 1.93 -19.16 -3.72
C LEU A 237 0.96 -17.99 -3.48
N PHE A 238 1.48 -16.81 -3.21
CA PHE A 238 0.67 -15.63 -2.91
C PHE A 238 1.36 -14.33 -3.35
N PRO A 239 0.62 -13.35 -3.91
CA PRO A 239 1.19 -12.09 -4.36
C PRO A 239 1.43 -11.12 -3.18
N GLU A 240 2.34 -11.46 -2.28
CA GLU A 240 2.63 -10.64 -1.09
C GLU A 240 3.05 -9.21 -1.42
N GLY A 241 3.84 -8.99 -2.48
CA GLY A 241 4.25 -7.66 -2.89
C GLY A 241 3.06 -6.78 -3.29
N VAL A 242 2.06 -7.36 -3.95
CA VAL A 242 0.82 -6.66 -4.30
C VAL A 242 0.06 -6.22 -3.06
N PHE A 243 -0.12 -7.13 -2.11
CA PHE A 243 -0.84 -6.83 -0.87
C PHE A 243 -0.05 -5.92 0.07
N PHE A 244 1.29 -5.98 0.05
CA PHE A 244 2.15 -5.04 0.75
C PHE A 244 1.96 -3.62 0.20
N ILE A 245 2.05 -3.44 -1.12
CA ILE A 245 1.82 -2.13 -1.75
C ILE A 245 0.39 -1.63 -1.48
N SER A 246 -0.60 -2.52 -1.56
CA SER A 246 -1.99 -2.22 -1.21
C SER A 246 -2.14 -1.71 0.22
N SER A 247 -1.52 -2.39 1.19
CA SER A 247 -1.55 -1.98 2.61
C SER A 247 -0.98 -0.58 2.81
N LEU A 248 0.12 -0.27 2.12
CA LEU A 248 0.79 1.03 2.21
C LEU A 248 0.00 2.16 1.54
N MET A 249 -0.88 1.87 0.57
CA MET A 249 -1.67 2.91 -0.11
C MET A 249 -2.46 3.76 0.90
N THR A 250 -2.99 3.14 1.96
CA THR A 250 -3.77 3.86 2.99
C THR A 250 -2.94 4.91 3.73
N SER A 251 -1.66 4.64 4.00
CA SER A 251 -0.71 5.61 4.56
C SER A 251 -0.21 6.60 3.50
N ILE A 252 0.18 6.13 2.30
CA ILE A 252 0.78 6.92 1.21
C ILE A 252 -0.11 8.11 0.80
N TRP A 253 -1.43 7.97 0.85
CA TRP A 253 -2.34 9.07 0.53
C TRP A 253 -2.18 10.28 1.45
N LEU A 254 -1.92 10.06 2.74
CA LEU A 254 -1.64 11.17 3.64
C LEU A 254 -0.30 11.84 3.32
N TRP A 255 0.72 11.05 2.99
CA TRP A 255 2.02 11.56 2.58
C TRP A 255 1.91 12.42 1.32
N MET A 256 1.12 11.97 0.35
CA MET A 256 0.82 12.72 -0.88
C MET A 256 0.18 14.08 -0.57
N TYR A 257 -0.82 14.11 0.31
CA TYR A 257 -1.44 15.35 0.75
C TYR A 257 -0.48 16.30 1.47
N LEU A 258 0.45 15.76 2.26
CA LEU A 258 1.45 16.56 2.92
C LEU A 258 2.50 17.12 1.94
N LEU A 259 2.98 16.29 1.02
CA LEU A 259 3.93 16.70 -0.01
C LEU A 259 3.33 17.79 -0.88
N ALA A 260 2.08 17.62 -1.29
CA ALA A 260 1.31 18.66 -1.96
C ALA A 260 1.29 19.96 -1.16
N TYR A 261 0.97 19.88 0.13
CA TYR A 261 0.87 21.06 0.98
C TYR A 261 2.23 21.75 1.13
N THR A 262 3.28 20.97 1.38
CA THR A 262 4.64 21.48 1.53
C THR A 262 5.11 22.15 0.25
N ALA A 263 4.83 21.54 -0.91
CA ALA A 263 5.12 22.11 -2.21
C ALA A 263 4.35 23.41 -2.46
N ALA A 264 3.03 23.44 -2.21
CA ALA A 264 2.21 24.64 -2.34
C ALA A 264 2.70 25.77 -1.42
N TRP A 265 3.02 25.45 -0.17
CA TRP A 265 3.55 26.40 0.81
C TRP A 265 4.92 26.96 0.38
N LEU A 266 5.81 26.12 -0.15
CA LEU A 266 7.10 26.56 -0.70
C LEU A 266 6.90 27.47 -1.93
N MET A 267 6.00 27.09 -2.84
CA MET A 267 5.69 27.88 -4.05
C MET A 267 5.17 29.29 -3.72
N VAL A 268 4.36 29.42 -2.67
CA VAL A 268 3.82 30.73 -2.22
C VAL A 268 4.93 31.63 -1.65
N ARG A 269 6.00 31.06 -1.11
CA ARG A 269 7.13 31.80 -0.52
C ARG A 269 8.21 32.18 -1.52
N ILE A 270 8.28 31.50 -2.67
CA ILE A 270 9.21 31.84 -3.74
C ILE A 270 8.54 32.85 -4.67
N ASN A 271 8.96 34.12 -4.60
CA ASN A 271 8.34 35.26 -5.31
C ASN A 271 8.16 35.04 -6.83
N LYS A 272 9.08 34.33 -7.50
CA LYS A 272 8.97 34.00 -8.93
C LYS A 272 7.86 32.98 -9.21
N PHE A 273 7.75 31.91 -8.41
CA PHE A 273 6.73 30.88 -8.59
C PHE A 273 5.34 31.35 -8.18
N LYS A 274 5.22 32.20 -7.16
CA LYS A 274 3.95 32.82 -6.75
C LYS A 274 3.26 33.57 -7.90
N LYS A 275 4.00 34.27 -8.77
CA LYS A 275 3.41 35.02 -9.89
C LYS A 275 2.99 34.15 -11.07
N VAL A 276 3.65 33.02 -11.28
CA VAL A 276 3.41 32.14 -12.44
C VAL A 276 2.40 31.04 -12.12
N VAL A 277 2.52 30.42 -10.95
CA VAL A 277 1.79 29.20 -10.60
C VAL A 277 0.48 29.50 -9.86
N LEU A 278 0.49 30.48 -8.96
CA LEU A 278 -0.67 30.81 -8.12
C LEU A 278 -1.93 31.23 -8.92
N PRO A 279 -1.84 31.98 -10.03
CA PRO A 279 -3.02 32.31 -10.85
C PRO A 279 -3.69 31.09 -11.49
N HIS A 280 -2.92 30.01 -11.70
CA HIS A 280 -3.40 28.76 -12.30
C HIS A 280 -3.86 27.74 -11.25
N LEU A 281 -3.42 27.90 -9.99
CA LEU A 281 -3.83 27.07 -8.88
C LEU A 281 -5.07 27.70 -8.21
N ASN A 282 -6.24 27.10 -8.43
CA ASN A 282 -7.52 27.59 -7.90
C ASN A 282 -7.71 27.26 -6.40
N ILE A 283 -6.66 27.51 -5.59
CA ILE A 283 -6.53 27.10 -4.18
C ILE A 283 -7.66 27.69 -3.31
N ASP A 284 -8.14 28.87 -3.64
CA ASP A 284 -9.21 29.52 -2.87
C ASP A 284 -10.57 28.81 -3.05
N LYS A 285 -10.81 28.21 -4.22
CA LYS A 285 -12.08 27.53 -4.55
C LYS A 285 -12.05 26.02 -4.33
N LYS A 286 -10.92 25.39 -4.69
CA LYS A 286 -10.71 23.93 -4.62
C LYS A 286 -9.33 23.59 -4.04
N PRO A 287 -9.05 23.94 -2.77
CA PRO A 287 -7.74 23.74 -2.16
C PRO A 287 -7.26 22.28 -2.19
N LEU A 288 -8.13 21.30 -1.92
CA LEU A 288 -7.77 19.89 -1.85
C LEU A 288 -7.50 19.30 -3.22
N THR A 289 -8.35 19.56 -4.21
CA THR A 289 -8.11 19.12 -5.60
C THR A 289 -6.82 19.73 -6.14
N THR A 290 -6.57 21.00 -5.82
CA THR A 290 -5.36 21.70 -6.25
C THR A 290 -4.09 21.08 -5.63
N LEU A 291 -4.13 20.74 -4.34
CA LEU A 291 -3.06 20.02 -3.66
C LEU A 291 -2.81 18.65 -4.31
N THR A 292 -3.86 17.87 -4.58
CA THR A 292 -3.73 16.58 -5.26
C THR A 292 -3.09 16.73 -6.64
N GLY A 293 -3.45 17.78 -7.39
CA GLY A 293 -2.84 18.15 -8.67
C GLY A 293 -1.34 18.41 -8.56
N VAL A 294 -0.92 19.17 -7.55
CA VAL A 294 0.50 19.46 -7.30
C VAL A 294 1.28 18.18 -6.94
N ALA A 295 0.76 17.34 -6.05
CA ALA A 295 1.42 16.08 -5.71
C ALA A 295 1.54 15.15 -6.93
N THR A 296 0.51 15.13 -7.78
CA THR A 296 0.50 14.37 -9.03
C THR A 296 1.58 14.83 -9.99
N ALA A 297 1.74 16.15 -10.17
CA ALA A 297 2.80 16.71 -11.01
C ALA A 297 4.20 16.36 -10.48
N ILE A 298 4.40 16.40 -9.16
CA ILE A 298 5.67 16.00 -8.52
C ILE A 298 5.97 14.52 -8.79
N LEU A 299 5.00 13.63 -8.60
CA LEU A 299 5.17 12.21 -8.89
C LEU A 299 5.55 11.96 -10.35
N MET A 300 4.86 12.61 -11.30
CA MET A 300 5.19 12.50 -12.72
C MET A 300 6.60 12.97 -13.03
N LEU A 301 7.04 14.09 -12.45
CA LEU A 301 8.40 14.60 -12.63
C LEU A 301 9.46 13.65 -12.05
N CYS A 302 9.23 13.08 -10.87
CA CYS A 302 10.12 12.08 -10.27
C CYS A 302 10.21 10.81 -11.12
N MET A 303 9.10 10.36 -11.70
CA MET A 303 9.09 9.20 -12.60
C MET A 303 9.85 9.49 -13.89
N ILE A 304 9.61 10.63 -14.54
CA ILE A 304 10.34 11.03 -15.75
C ILE A 304 11.83 11.14 -15.46
N GLY A 305 12.21 11.75 -14.34
CA GLY A 305 13.61 11.86 -13.92
C GLY A 305 14.27 10.50 -13.70
N SER A 306 13.58 9.55 -13.05
CA SER A 306 14.12 8.20 -12.84
C SER A 306 14.21 7.38 -14.13
N ALA A 307 13.28 7.54 -15.06
CA ALA A 307 13.33 6.92 -16.38
C ALA A 307 14.53 7.46 -17.20
N LEU A 308 14.76 8.77 -17.16
CA LEU A 308 15.90 9.41 -17.83
C LEU A 308 17.26 9.01 -17.24
N LEU A 309 17.33 8.79 -15.92
CA LEU A 309 18.53 8.31 -15.25
C LEU A 309 18.87 6.85 -15.60
N LYS A 310 17.87 6.01 -15.91
CA LYS A 310 18.07 4.62 -16.35
C LYS A 310 18.46 4.47 -17.82
N LEU A 311 18.36 5.54 -18.61
CA LEU A 311 18.76 5.58 -20.03
C LEU A 311 20.22 6.00 -20.23
N LYS A 312 20.93 6.36 -19.15
CA LYS A 312 22.37 6.62 -19.13
C LYS A 312 23.10 5.43 -18.52
#